data_AF-A0AA35W7K0-F1
#
_entry.id   AF-A0AA35W7K0-F1
#
_cell.length_a   1.000
_cell.length_b   1.000
_cell.length_c   1.000
_cell.angle_alpha   90.00
_cell.angle_beta   90.00
_cell.angle_gamma   90.00
#
_symmetry.space_group_name_H-M   'P 1'
#
loop_
_entity.id
_entity.type
_entity.pdbx_description
1 polymer ?
#
loop_
_entity_poly.entity_id
_entity_poly.type
_entity_poly.pdbx_seq_one_letter_code
_entity_poly.pdbx_strand_id
1 'polypeptide(L)' 'MRVAIAEAELGDADEGEDPTVNRLETMAAERLGKEDAVLVTSGTQGNMVAILSQCHRATPSSSVGTPT' A
#
# COMPACT_ATOMS: atom_id res chain seq x y z
N MET A 1 17.71 13.64 8.36
CA MET A 1 16.73 13.40 7.28
C MET A 1 17.30 13.72 5.91
N ARG A 2 17.64 14.98 5.57
CA ARG A 2 18.16 15.32 4.23
C ARG A 2 19.41 14.54 3.82
N VAL A 3 20.40 14.44 4.72
CA VAL A 3 21.62 13.65 4.49
C VAL A 3 21.27 12.17 4.28
N ALA A 4 20.46 11.58 5.16
CA ALA A 4 20.02 10.18 5.04
C ALA A 4 19.25 9.87 3.74
N ILE A 5 18.46 10.82 3.22
CA ILE A 5 17.78 10.68 1.93
C ILE A 5 18.80 10.72 0.79
N ALA A 6 19.77 11.63 0.86
CA ALA A 6 20.79 11.77 -0.17
C ALA A 6 21.79 10.60 -0.23
N GLU A 7 21.98 9.90 0.90
CA GLU A 7 22.90 8.77 1.05
C GLU A 7 22.20 7.40 0.96
N ALA A 8 20.87 7.36 0.80
CA ALA A 8 20.13 6.11 0.71
C ALA A 8 20.51 5.34 -0.56
N GLU A 9 20.72 4.03 -0.41
CA GLU A 9 20.84 3.12 -1.55
C GLU A 9 19.48 3.02 -2.25
N LEU A 10 19.49 3.14 -3.58
CA LEU A 10 18.29 3.13 -4.42
C LEU A 10 18.33 1.92 -5.35
N GLY A 11 17.14 1.45 -5.74
CA GLY A 11 16.95 0.41 -6.75
C GLY A 11 15.60 0.57 -7.44
N ASP A 12 15.17 -0.45 -8.17
CA ASP A 12 13.83 -0.50 -8.73
C ASP A 12 12.85 -1.06 -7.70
N ALA A 13 11.91 -0.23 -7.24
CA ALA A 13 10.92 -0.65 -6.26
C ALA A 13 9.83 -1.55 -6.84
N ASP A 14 9.52 -1.46 -8.14
CA ASP A 14 8.49 -2.29 -8.79
C ASP A 14 9.00 -3.72 -8.97
N GLU A 15 10.31 -3.90 -9.18
CA GLU A 15 10.96 -5.22 -9.24
C GLU A 15 11.43 -5.74 -7.85
N GLY A 16 11.26 -4.93 -6.78
CA GLY A 16 11.66 -5.30 -5.41
C GLY A 16 13.16 -5.20 -5.14
N GLU A 17 13.90 -4.47 -5.97
CA GLU A 17 15.36 -4.32 -5.90
C GLU A 17 15.80 -3.07 -5.11
N ASP A 18 14.87 -2.22 -4.64
CA ASP A 18 15.21 -1.06 -3.81
C ASP A 18 15.46 -1.45 -2.33
N PRO A 19 16.71 -1.42 -1.84
CA PRO A 19 17.04 -1.87 -0.49
C PRO A 19 16.51 -0.94 0.60
N THR A 20 16.32 0.35 0.29
CA THR A 20 15.81 1.33 1.25
C THR A 20 14.32 1.15 1.46
N VAL A 21 13.55 0.89 0.39
CA VAL A 21 12.13 0.56 0.45
C VAL A 21 11.91 -0.74 1.21
N ASN A 22 12.60 -1.82 0.84
CA ASN A 22 12.48 -3.13 1.47
C ASN A 22 12.74 -3.07 2.98
N ARG A 23 13.78 -2.33 3.40
CA ARG A 23 14.10 -2.14 4.82
C ARG A 23 13.01 -1.36 5.56
N LEU A 24 12.45 -0.32 4.94
CA LEU A 24 11.38 0.48 5.53
C LEU A 24 10.11 -0.37 5.76
N GLU A 25 9.72 -1.14 4.75
CA GLU A 25 8.56 -2.02 4.80
C GLU A 25 8.73 -3.13 5.85
N THR A 26 9.88 -3.82 5.85
CA THR A 26 10.21 -4.83 6.88
C THR A 26 10.11 -4.23 8.28
N MET A 27 10.75 -3.08 8.51
CA MET A 27 10.71 -2.40 9.81
C MET A 27 9.28 -1.99 10.19
N ALA A 28 8.46 -1.55 9.24
CA ALA A 28 7.07 -1.17 9.50
C ALA A 28 6.20 -2.39 9.87
N ALA A 29 6.36 -3.51 9.15
CA ALA A 29 5.68 -4.76 9.43
C ALA A 29 6.02 -5.28 10.84
N GLU A 30 7.30 -5.32 11.20
CA GLU A 30 7.77 -5.71 12.53
C GLU A 30 7.21 -4.82 13.64
N ARG A 31 7.28 -3.49 13.46
CA ARG A 31 6.79 -2.53 14.46
C ARG A 31 5.29 -2.62 14.71
N LEU A 32 4.52 -3.01 13.70
CA LEU A 32 3.06 -3.10 13.77
C LEU A 32 2.56 -4.53 14.02
N GLY A 33 3.46 -5.51 14.13
CA GLY A 33 3.12 -6.92 14.31
C GLY A 33 2.30 -7.48 13.14
N LYS A 34 2.69 -7.14 11.91
CA LYS A 34 2.08 -7.61 10.66
C LYS A 34 3.05 -8.48 9.88
N GLU A 35 2.51 -9.32 9.00
CA GLU A 35 3.31 -10.20 8.16
C GLU A 35 4.12 -9.42 7.12
N ASP A 36 3.56 -8.31 6.60
CA ASP A 36 4.18 -7.49 5.57
C ASP A 36 3.66 -6.04 5.62
N ALA A 37 4.33 -5.13 4.89
CA ALA A 37 3.94 -3.74 4.72
C ALA A 37 4.31 -3.24 3.32
N VAL A 38 3.65 -2.18 2.86
CA VAL A 38 3.91 -1.58 1.55
C VAL A 38 4.00 -0.06 1.65
N LEU A 39 5.02 0.54 1.03
CA LEU A 39 5.21 1.98 0.92
C LEU A 39 4.31 2.53 -0.19
N VAL A 40 3.56 3.58 0.13
CA VAL A 40 2.68 4.30 -0.81
C VAL A 40 3.00 5.78 -0.81
N THR A 41 2.63 6.46 -1.90
CA THR A 41 2.97 7.88 -2.12
C THR A 41 2.28 8.84 -1.15
N SER A 42 1.19 8.42 -0.53
CA SER A 42 0.42 9.24 0.42
C SER A 42 -0.46 8.39 1.35
N GLY A 43 -0.86 8.98 2.48
CA GLY A 43 -1.84 8.35 3.38
C GLY A 43 -3.20 8.13 2.71
N THR A 44 -3.61 9.01 1.78
CA THR A 44 -4.84 8.83 0.99
C THR A 44 -4.76 7.58 0.11
N GLN A 45 -3.64 7.37 -0.57
CA GLN A 45 -3.41 6.14 -1.36
C GLN A 45 -3.42 4.91 -0.45
N GLY A 46 -2.78 4.97 0.72
CA GLY A 46 -2.75 3.86 1.68
C GLY A 46 -4.15 3.45 2.14
N ASN A 47 -4.99 4.41 2.51
CA ASN A 47 -6.39 4.14 2.88
C ASN A 47 -7.18 3.54 1.71
N MET A 48 -6.98 4.05 0.49
CA MET A 48 -7.68 3.55 -0.69
C MET A 48 -7.26 2.11 -1.02
N VAL A 49 -5.96 1.81 -1.01
CA VAL A 49 -5.43 0.45 -1.21
C VAL A 49 -6.00 -0.49 -0.16
N ALA A 50 -6.00 -0.10 1.12
CA ALA A 50 -6.59 -0.91 2.18
C ALA A 50 -8.06 -1.27 1.89
N ILE A 51 -8.91 -0.27 1.60
CA ILE A 51 -10.32 -0.48 1.28
C ILE A 51 -10.48 -1.41 0.07
N LEU A 52 -9.73 -1.20 -1.01
CA LEU A 52 -9.85 -1.99 -2.22
C LEU A 52 -9.33 -3.43 -2.05
N SER A 53 -8.32 -3.64 -1.20
CA SER A 53 -7.81 -4.99 -0.89
C SER A 53 -8.72 -5.76 0.07
N GLN A 54 -9.47 -5.07 0.93
CA GLN A 54 -10.31 -5.69 1.96
C GLN A 54 -11.80 -5.76 1.59
N CYS A 55 -12.26 -4.94 0.64
CA CYS A 55 -13.67 -4.87 0.26
C CYS A 55 -13.85 -5.18 -1.24
N HIS A 56 -14.91 -5.93 -1.56
CA HIS A 56 -15.30 -6.19 -2.93
C HIS A 56 -16.24 -5.09 -3.44
N ARG A 57 -16.18 -4.82 -4.75
CA ARG A 57 -17.19 -4.00 -5.41
C ARG A 57 -18.55 -4.64 -5.23
N ALA A 58 -19.52 -3.87 -4.75
CA ALA A 58 -20.91 -4.33 -4.70
C ALA A 58 -21.36 -4.72 -6.12
N THR A 59 -21.80 -5.96 -6.29
CA THR A 59 -22.52 -6.34 -7.50
C THR A 59 -23.93 -5.76 -7.42
N PRO A 60 -24.46 -5.15 -8.51
CA PRO A 60 -25.85 -4.73 -8.51
C PRO A 60 -26.70 -5.99 -8.33
N SER A 61 -27.43 -6.10 -7.22
CA SER A 61 -28.47 -7.12 -7.13
C SER A 61 -29.51 -6.82 -8.20
N SER A 62 -29.94 -7.86 -8.92
CA SER A 62 -30.98 -7.79 -9.95
C SER A 62 -32.38 -7.46 -9.41
N SER A 63 -32.47 -6.76 -8.27
CA SER A 63 -33.70 -6.42 -7.55
C SER A 63 -33.86 -4.93 -7.30
N VAL A 64 -33.03 -4.07 -7.89
CA VAL A 64 -33.37 -2.64 -7.99
C VAL A 64 -34.50 -2.55 -9.02
N GLY A 65 -35.73 -2.60 -8.52
CA GLY A 65 -36.93 -2.38 -9.31
C GLY A 65 -36.78 -1.08 -10.09
N THR A 66 -36.71 -1.20 -11.41
CA THR A 66 -36.90 -0.08 -12.31
C THR A 66 -38.31 0.47 -12.09
N PRO A 67 -38.48 1.78 -11.84
CA PRO A 67 -39.81 2.36 -11.78
C PRO A 67 -40.42 2.31 -13.19
N THR A 68 -41.39 1.42 -13.39
CA THR A 68 -42.43 1.54 -14.42
C THR A 68 -43.52 2.48 -13.94
#